data_AF-A0A1C6H3P6-F1
#
_entry.id   AF-A0A1C6H3P6-F1
#
_cell.length_a   1.000
_cell.length_b   1.000
_cell.length_c   1.000
_cell.angle_alpha   90.00
_cell.angle_beta   90.00
_cell.angle_gamma   90.00
#
_symmetry.space_group_name_H-M   'P 1'
#
loop_
_entity.id
_entity.type
_entity.pdbx_description
1 polymer ?
#
loop_
_entity_poly.entity_id
_entity_poly.type
_entity_poly.pdbx_seq_one_letter_code
_entity_poly.pdbx_strand_id
1 'polypeptide(L)'
;MKKRIYRIDHCYFYDSNKDCLLIKTDLEPNDLAKIIVAIQFKFEELVDESLDIDPVHLLDILKEFYSVKDVKEEFRNILKSTEHWDIEDENYYDKYEGFNYISKFDLEELEVIKIEMYSARKEHYCINYKDIYKYLVRNKDLDKMISDYMKYPKEYEEYIIRSMIINKII
;
A
#
# COMPACT_ATOMS: atom_id res chain seq x y z
N MET A 1 12.59 -18.82 12.10
CA MET A 1 11.46 -17.91 11.84
C MET A 1 11.62 -17.40 10.42
N LYS A 2 10.63 -17.58 9.53
CA LYS A 2 10.72 -17.07 8.16
C LYS A 2 10.82 -15.54 8.19
N LYS A 3 11.55 -14.95 7.24
CA LYS A 3 11.55 -13.48 7.09
C LYS A 3 10.15 -13.06 6.62
N ARG A 4 9.64 -11.93 7.10
CA ARG A 4 8.39 -11.33 6.62
C ARG A 4 8.70 -10.07 5.83
N ILE A 5 8.07 -9.94 4.65
CA ILE A 5 8.02 -8.69 3.89
C ILE A 5 6.58 -8.38 3.50
N TYR A 6 6.33 -7.13 3.16
CA TYR A 6 5.03 -6.64 2.76
C TYR A 6 5.07 -6.17 1.30
N ARG A 7 4.09 -6.60 0.52
CA ARG A 7 3.79 -6.08 -0.82
C ARG A 7 2.59 -5.15 -0.72
N ILE A 8 2.79 -3.85 -0.91
CA ILE A 8 1.68 -2.88 -0.96
C ILE A 8 1.30 -2.69 -2.42
N ASP A 9 0.05 -2.98 -2.73
CA ASP A 9 -0.44 -3.08 -4.10
C ASP A 9 -1.72 -2.27 -4.29
N HIS A 10 -2.06 -2.00 -5.55
CA HIS A 10 -3.29 -1.32 -5.92
C HIS A 10 -3.88 -1.91 -7.19
N CYS A 11 -5.19 -2.14 -7.20
CA CYS A 11 -5.92 -2.67 -8.35
C CYS A 11 -5.86 -1.81 -9.63
N TYR A 12 -5.39 -0.56 -9.55
CA TYR A 12 -5.23 0.36 -10.68
C TYR A 12 -3.77 0.50 -11.14
N PHE A 13 -2.84 -0.30 -10.60
CA PHE A 13 -1.49 -0.36 -11.15
C PHE A 13 -1.52 -1.09 -12.50
N TYR A 14 -1.06 -0.40 -13.55
CA TYR A 14 -0.91 -0.99 -14.89
C TYR A 14 0.11 -2.13 -14.89
N ASP A 15 1.25 -1.94 -14.21
CA ASP A 15 2.25 -2.96 -13.94
C ASP A 15 2.49 -3.01 -12.43
N SER A 16 1.81 -3.95 -11.78
CA SER A 16 1.86 -4.11 -10.32
C SER A 16 3.28 -4.42 -9.84
N ASN A 17 4.08 -5.18 -10.59
CA ASN A 17 5.47 -5.46 -10.21
C ASN A 17 6.33 -4.20 -10.25
N LYS A 18 6.09 -3.31 -11.22
CA LYS A 18 6.78 -2.02 -11.30
C LYS A 18 6.34 -1.05 -10.22
N ASP A 19 5.05 -1.00 -9.89
CA ASP A 19 4.47 0.09 -9.09
C ASP A 19 4.20 -0.28 -7.61
N CYS A 20 4.17 -1.57 -7.26
CA CYS A 20 4.04 -2.00 -5.86
C CYS A 20 5.19 -1.51 -4.97
N LEU A 21 4.92 -1.37 -3.68
CA LEU A 21 5.98 -1.23 -2.68
C LEU A 21 6.33 -2.62 -2.14
N LEU A 22 7.62 -2.92 -2.03
CA LEU A 22 8.11 -4.08 -1.30
C LEU A 22 8.88 -3.58 -0.09
N ILE A 23 8.31 -3.79 1.09
CA ILE A 23 8.80 -3.18 2.32
C ILE A 23 8.99 -4.18 3.44
N LYS A 24 9.86 -3.84 4.39
CA LYS A 24 10.07 -4.58 5.63
C LYS A 24 9.76 -3.68 6.82
N THR A 25 9.01 -4.21 7.78
CA THR A 25 8.66 -3.55 9.04
C THR A 25 8.29 -4.60 10.09
N ASP A 26 8.34 -4.20 11.37
CA ASP A 26 7.89 -5.01 12.50
C ASP A 26 6.40 -4.76 12.85
N LEU A 27 5.72 -3.88 12.10
CA LEU A 27 4.27 -3.66 12.24
C LEU A 27 3.49 -4.94 11.91
N GLU A 28 2.38 -5.16 12.61
CA GLU A 28 1.44 -6.23 12.26
C GLU A 28 0.67 -5.89 10.97
N PRO A 29 0.30 -6.91 10.15
CA PRO A 29 -0.33 -6.70 8.85
C PRO A 29 -1.52 -5.74 8.85
N ASN A 30 -2.44 -5.93 9.80
CA ASN A 30 -3.65 -5.12 9.89
C ASN A 30 -3.37 -3.69 10.38
N ASP A 31 -2.39 -3.50 11.25
CA ASP A 31 -2.01 -2.16 11.72
C ASP A 31 -1.32 -1.38 10.60
N LEU A 32 -0.44 -2.02 9.82
CA LEU A 32 0.15 -1.42 8.63
C LEU A 32 -0.91 -1.02 7.60
N ALA A 33 -1.90 -1.89 7.33
CA ALA A 33 -3.00 -1.57 6.43
C ALA A 33 -3.80 -0.35 6.91
N LYS A 34 -4.14 -0.28 8.20
CA LYS A 34 -4.87 0.86 8.78
C LYS A 34 -4.06 2.15 8.77
N ILE A 35 -2.74 2.08 8.98
CA ILE A 35 -1.84 3.23 8.83
C ILE A 35 -1.89 3.76 7.39
N ILE A 36 -1.78 2.88 6.39
CA ILE A 36 -1.84 3.26 4.97
C ILE A 36 -3.18 3.93 4.65
N VAL A 37 -4.30 3.33 5.07
CA VAL A 37 -5.64 3.91 4.86
C VAL A 37 -5.79 5.25 5.57
N ALA A 38 -5.25 5.39 6.79
CA ALA A 38 -5.29 6.66 7.51
C ALA A 38 -4.50 7.76 6.79
N ILE A 39 -3.36 7.42 6.19
CA ILE A 39 -2.56 8.33 5.36
C ILE A 39 -3.36 8.74 4.12
N GLN A 40 -4.02 7.79 3.43
CA GLN A 40 -4.87 8.09 2.27
C GLN A 40 -6.00 9.06 2.63
N PHE A 41 -6.78 8.79 3.68
CA PHE A 41 -7.84 9.70 4.10
C PHE A 41 -7.32 11.05 4.57
N LYS A 42 -6.13 11.11 5.17
CA LYS A 42 -5.52 12.38 5.58
C LYS A 42 -5.02 13.17 4.38
N PHE A 43 -4.52 12.49 3.35
CA PHE A 43 -4.16 13.10 2.06
C PHE A 43 -5.39 13.72 1.39
N GLU A 44 -6.50 12.99 1.30
CA GLU A 44 -7.76 13.49 0.76
C GLU A 44 -8.28 14.72 1.53
N GLU A 45 -8.15 14.72 2.86
CA GLU A 45 -8.54 15.86 3.72
C GLU A 45 -7.67 17.10 3.49
N LEU A 46 -6.36 16.92 3.30
CA LEU A 46 -5.39 18.02 3.23
C LEU A 46 -5.14 18.54 1.81
N VAL A 47 -5.34 17.70 0.80
CA VAL A 47 -5.00 17.98 -0.60
C VAL A 47 -6.25 18.03 -1.46
N ASP A 48 -6.81 16.88 -1.83
CA ASP A 48 -8.00 16.76 -2.69
C ASP A 48 -8.55 15.32 -2.63
N GLU A 49 -9.87 15.17 -2.44
CA GLU A 49 -10.54 13.87 -2.40
C GLU A 49 -10.58 13.13 -3.75
N SER A 50 -10.34 13.85 -4.85
CA SER A 50 -10.29 13.29 -6.20
C SER A 50 -8.92 12.71 -6.58
N LEU A 51 -7.93 12.82 -5.69
CA LEU A 51 -6.56 12.34 -5.89
C LEU A 51 -6.23 11.23 -4.90
N ASP A 52 -5.51 10.22 -5.39
CA ASP A 52 -4.89 9.20 -4.55
C ASP A 52 -3.44 9.60 -4.23
N ILE A 53 -2.94 9.16 -3.08
CA ILE A 53 -1.52 9.32 -2.75
C ILE A 53 -0.65 8.42 -3.65
N ASP A 54 0.40 9.01 -4.23
CA ASP A 54 1.37 8.26 -5.04
C ASP A 54 2.17 7.25 -4.19
N PRO A 55 2.52 6.05 -4.71
CA PRO A 55 3.26 5.05 -3.95
C PRO A 55 4.64 5.51 -3.44
N VAL A 56 5.38 6.33 -4.20
CA VAL A 56 6.69 6.86 -3.76
C VAL A 56 6.48 7.84 -2.61
N HIS A 57 5.48 8.70 -2.72
CA HIS A 57 5.11 9.61 -1.64
C HIS A 57 4.70 8.84 -0.37
N LEU A 58 3.85 7.82 -0.50
CA LEU A 58 3.47 6.93 0.60
C LEU A 58 4.69 6.25 1.23
N LEU A 59 5.61 5.71 0.42
CA LEU A 59 6.82 5.04 0.88
C LEU A 59 7.69 5.94 1.73
N ASP A 60 7.90 7.19 1.31
CA ASP A 60 8.72 8.14 2.07
C ASP A 60 8.08 8.49 3.42
N ILE A 61 6.75 8.63 3.50
CA ILE A 61 6.04 8.79 4.79
C ILE A 61 6.24 7.57 5.68
N LEU A 62 6.10 6.37 5.13
CA LEU A 62 6.26 5.11 5.87
C LEU A 62 7.68 4.95 6.43
N LYS A 63 8.70 5.32 5.64
CA LYS A 63 10.10 5.29 6.06
C LYS A 63 10.37 6.26 7.20
N GLU A 64 9.89 7.50 7.09
CA GLU A 64 10.16 8.56 8.04
C GLU A 64 9.43 8.34 9.39
N PHE A 65 8.16 7.98 9.35
CA PHE A 65 7.30 7.98 10.55
C PHE A 65 7.01 6.60 11.13
N TYR A 66 7.23 5.52 10.37
CA TYR A 66 6.81 4.17 10.75
C TYR A 66 7.93 3.12 10.67
N SER A 67 9.20 3.56 10.61
CA SER A 67 10.39 2.69 10.62
C SER A 67 10.35 1.61 9.54
N VAL A 68 9.79 1.94 8.38
CA VAL A 68 9.70 1.03 7.24
C VAL A 68 10.99 1.08 6.42
N LYS A 69 11.43 -0.08 5.92
CA LYS A 69 12.56 -0.18 4.97
C LYS A 69 12.05 -0.63 3.60
N ASP A 70 12.48 0.06 2.55
CA ASP A 70 12.32 -0.42 1.16
C ASP A 70 13.30 -1.57 0.89
N VAL A 71 12.75 -2.69 0.41
CA VAL A 71 13.50 -3.92 0.10
C VAL A 71 13.20 -4.42 -1.32
N LYS A 72 12.62 -3.59 -2.19
CA LYS A 72 12.17 -4.00 -3.52
C LYS A 72 13.28 -4.58 -4.39
N GLU A 73 14.45 -3.95 -4.43
CA GLU A 73 15.60 -4.48 -5.19
C GLU A 73 16.19 -5.75 -4.56
N GLU A 74 16.16 -5.88 -3.22
CA GLU A 74 16.65 -7.09 -2.51
C GLU A 74 15.80 -8.32 -2.84
N PHE A 75 14.48 -8.13 -3.00
CA PHE A 75 13.50 -9.19 -3.25
C PHE A 75 12.85 -9.09 -4.63
N ARG A 76 13.57 -8.58 -5.63
CA ARG A 76 13.02 -8.42 -6.99
C ARG A 76 12.57 -9.74 -7.62
N ASN A 77 13.23 -10.83 -7.25
CA ASN A 77 12.96 -12.19 -7.75
C ASN A 77 11.57 -12.73 -7.35
N ILE A 78 10.95 -12.25 -6.27
CA ILE A 78 9.64 -12.72 -5.81
C ILE A 78 8.47 -11.88 -6.36
N LEU A 79 8.75 -10.81 -7.11
CA LEU A 79 7.70 -9.91 -7.61
C LEU A 79 6.67 -10.68 -8.44
N LYS A 80 7.13 -11.46 -9.43
CA LYS A 80 6.24 -12.21 -10.31
C LYS A 80 5.43 -13.28 -9.57
N SER A 81 6.04 -13.99 -8.63
CA SER A 81 5.35 -15.05 -7.86
C SER A 81 4.40 -14.51 -6.79
N THR A 82 4.35 -13.19 -6.59
CA THR A 82 3.46 -12.54 -5.61
C THR A 82 2.57 -11.47 -6.26
N GLU A 83 2.50 -11.47 -7.59
CA GLU A 83 1.75 -10.50 -8.39
C GLU A 83 0.26 -10.79 -8.38
N HIS A 84 -0.13 -12.03 -8.70
CA HIS A 84 -1.52 -12.38 -8.97
C HIS A 84 -2.27 -12.87 -7.72
N TRP A 85 -3.59 -12.66 -7.75
CA TRP A 85 -4.59 -13.26 -6.87
C TRP A 85 -4.99 -14.65 -7.38
N ASP A 86 -4.03 -15.39 -7.95
CA ASP A 86 -4.37 -16.61 -8.68
C ASP A 86 -4.75 -17.69 -7.68
N ILE A 87 -6.05 -18.00 -7.66
CA ILE A 87 -6.68 -18.99 -6.76
C ILE A 87 -6.07 -20.38 -6.96
N GLU A 88 -5.38 -20.61 -8.08
CA GLU A 88 -4.72 -21.87 -8.42
C GLU A 88 -3.29 -22.01 -7.85
N ASP A 89 -2.71 -20.99 -7.22
CA ASP A 89 -1.41 -21.13 -6.53
C ASP A 89 -1.60 -21.79 -5.16
N GLU A 90 -1.04 -22.99 -4.98
CA GLU A 90 -1.10 -23.75 -3.72
C GLU A 90 -0.53 -22.97 -2.51
N ASN A 91 0.27 -21.93 -2.73
CA ASN A 91 0.88 -21.10 -1.68
C ASN A 91 0.07 -19.83 -1.37
N TYR A 92 -1.03 -19.59 -2.09
CA TYR A 92 -1.88 -18.41 -1.95
C TYR A 92 -3.01 -18.62 -0.93
N TYR A 93 -3.12 -17.70 0.02
CA TYR A 93 -4.26 -17.62 0.93
C TYR A 93 -5.02 -16.32 0.72
N ASP A 94 -6.27 -16.44 0.25
CA ASP A 94 -7.12 -15.33 -0.18
C ASP A 94 -7.45 -14.32 0.93
N LYS A 95 -7.37 -14.75 2.20
CA LYS A 95 -7.69 -13.92 3.36
C LYS A 95 -6.75 -14.24 4.51
N TYR A 96 -5.95 -13.26 4.90
CA TYR A 96 -5.19 -13.30 6.14
C TYR A 96 -6.12 -12.97 7.30
N GLU A 97 -6.34 -13.93 8.21
CA GLU A 97 -7.09 -13.73 9.46
C GLU A 97 -8.48 -13.07 9.31
N GLY A 98 -9.14 -13.28 8.17
CA GLY A 98 -10.47 -12.73 7.88
C GLY A 98 -10.46 -11.33 7.23
N PHE A 99 -9.30 -10.74 6.94
CA PHE A 99 -9.19 -9.50 6.18
C PHE A 99 -9.16 -9.80 4.68
N ASN A 100 -10.16 -9.31 3.94
CA ASN A 100 -10.31 -9.53 2.48
C ASN A 100 -9.39 -8.67 1.61
N TYR A 101 -8.62 -7.75 2.20
CA TYR A 101 -7.63 -6.91 1.53
C TYR A 101 -6.19 -7.31 1.87
N ILE A 102 -6.00 -8.40 2.63
CA ILE A 102 -4.68 -8.92 3.00
C ILE A 102 -4.58 -10.37 2.54
N SER A 103 -3.56 -10.67 1.74
CA SER A 103 -3.22 -12.04 1.32
C SER A 103 -1.87 -12.45 1.84
N LYS A 104 -1.65 -13.75 1.97
CA LYS A 104 -0.36 -14.32 2.35
C LYS A 104 0.14 -15.27 1.27
N PHE A 105 1.41 -15.13 0.93
CA PHE A 105 2.18 -16.06 0.12
C PHE A 105 3.26 -16.67 1.01
N ASP A 106 3.23 -18.00 1.18
CA ASP A 106 4.21 -18.70 2.00
C ASP A 106 5.29 -19.34 1.12
N LEU A 107 6.42 -18.67 0.97
CA LEU A 107 7.59 -19.18 0.25
C LEU A 107 8.54 -19.89 1.23
N GLU A 108 9.48 -20.68 0.71
CA GLU A 108 10.33 -21.57 1.53
C GLU A 108 11.00 -20.86 2.71
N GLU A 109 11.62 -19.69 2.49
CA GLU A 109 12.32 -18.92 3.54
C GLU A 109 11.66 -17.55 3.86
N LEU A 110 10.56 -17.23 3.17
CA LEU A 110 9.99 -15.89 3.12
C LEU A 110 8.46 -15.95 3.18
N GLU A 111 7.89 -15.22 4.12
CA GLU A 111 6.46 -14.90 4.16
C GLU A 111 6.25 -13.54 3.49
N VAL A 112 5.40 -13.49 2.47
CA VAL A 112 5.02 -12.24 1.81
C VAL A 112 3.57 -11.94 2.15
N ILE A 113 3.36 -10.81 2.82
CA ILE A 113 2.03 -10.30 3.16
C ILE A 113 1.67 -9.21 2.15
N LYS A 114 0.66 -9.46 1.33
CA LYS A 114 0.18 -8.50 0.36
C LYS A 114 -0.97 -7.69 0.95
N ILE A 115 -0.93 -6.37 0.83
CA ILE A 115 -2.00 -5.45 1.24
C ILE A 115 -2.49 -4.74 -0.02
N GLU A 116 -3.78 -4.88 -0.34
CA GLU A 116 -4.42 -4.20 -1.46
C GLU A 116 -5.08 -2.90 -0.98
N MET A 117 -4.53 -1.77 -1.42
CA MET A 117 -4.87 -0.44 -0.91
C MET A 117 -6.34 -0.08 -1.14
N TYR A 118 -6.88 -0.37 -2.33
CA TYR A 118 -8.24 0.02 -2.67
C TYR A 118 -9.28 -0.69 -1.81
N SER A 119 -9.13 -2.00 -1.64
CA SER A 119 -10.01 -2.84 -0.84
C SER A 119 -9.87 -2.49 0.64
N ALA A 120 -8.65 -2.25 1.14
CA ALA A 120 -8.42 -1.79 2.51
C ALA A 120 -9.12 -0.46 2.78
N ARG A 121 -9.01 0.50 1.85
CA ARG A 121 -9.69 1.80 1.93
C ARG A 121 -11.21 1.64 1.96
N LYS A 122 -11.77 0.82 1.06
CA LYS A 122 -13.22 0.58 0.94
C LYS A 122 -13.83 -0.01 2.22
N GLU A 123 -13.15 -0.95 2.87
CA GLU A 123 -13.60 -1.55 4.13
C GLU A 123 -13.69 -0.51 5.28
N HIS A 124 -12.84 0.51 5.27
CA HIS A 124 -12.77 1.53 6.32
C HIS A 124 -13.46 2.85 5.95
N TYR A 125 -14.08 2.94 4.77
CA TYR A 125 -14.79 4.12 4.30
C TYR A 125 -16.14 4.33 5.02
N CYS A 126 -16.75 3.27 5.56
CA CYS A 126 -18.05 3.32 6.24
C CYS A 126 -17.97 3.87 7.68
N ILE A 127 -19.15 4.13 8.28
CA ILE A 127 -19.40 4.80 9.57
C ILE A 127 -18.25 4.59 10.58
N ASN A 128 -17.57 5.70 10.90
CA ASN A 128 -16.39 5.86 11.78
C ASN A 128 -15.01 5.90 11.10
N TYR A 129 -14.90 6.36 9.85
CA TYR A 129 -13.60 6.62 9.21
C TYR A 129 -12.63 7.44 10.09
N LYS A 130 -13.13 8.37 10.92
CA LYS A 130 -12.32 9.16 11.86
C LYS A 130 -11.55 8.31 12.89
N ASP A 131 -12.04 7.12 13.24
CA ASP A 131 -11.34 6.23 14.16
C ASP A 131 -10.05 5.69 13.54
N ILE A 132 -9.90 5.70 12.21
CA ILE A 132 -8.67 5.28 11.55
C ILE A 132 -7.50 6.21 11.90
N TYR A 133 -7.76 7.49 12.14
CA TYR A 133 -6.71 8.46 12.44
C TYR A 133 -5.98 8.19 13.76
N LYS A 134 -6.49 7.32 14.62
CA LYS A 134 -5.76 6.87 15.83
C LYS A 134 -4.47 6.12 15.51
N TYR A 135 -4.36 5.59 14.29
CA TYR A 135 -3.16 4.90 13.80
C TYR A 135 -2.10 5.87 13.26
N LEU A 136 -2.45 7.14 13.06
CA LEU A 136 -1.46 8.14 12.66
C LEU A 136 -0.62 8.59 13.86
N VAL A 137 0.68 8.77 13.61
CA VAL A 137 1.55 9.48 14.53
C VAL A 137 1.03 10.91 14.67
N ARG A 138 0.77 11.36 15.90
CA ARG A 138 0.34 12.75 16.17
C ARG A 138 1.53 13.70 16.00
N ASN A 139 1.79 14.11 14.77
CA ASN A 139 2.91 14.97 14.41
C ASN A 139 2.51 15.96 13.30
N LYS A 140 2.80 17.25 13.49
CA LYS A 140 2.56 18.28 12.45
C LYS A 140 3.44 18.09 11.21
N ASP A 141 4.61 17.49 11.38
CA ASP A 141 5.51 17.18 10.26
C ASP A 141 4.95 16.08 9.37
N LEU A 142 4.14 15.16 9.93
CA LEU A 142 3.41 14.15 9.16
C LEU A 142 2.39 14.82 8.25
N ASP A 143 1.53 15.68 8.80
CA ASP A 143 0.53 16.43 8.01
C ASP A 143 1.20 17.28 6.92
N LYS A 144 2.32 17.94 7.26
CA LYS A 144 3.10 18.71 6.29
C LYS A 144 3.60 17.82 5.16
N MET A 145 4.19 16.67 5.48
CA MET A 145 4.72 15.75 4.47
C MET A 145 3.59 15.21 3.59
N ILE A 146 2.47 14.78 4.18
CA ILE A 146 1.27 14.34 3.45
C ILE A 146 0.78 15.42 2.48
N SER A 147 0.78 16.69 2.88
CA SER A 147 0.32 17.79 2.02
C SER A 147 1.34 18.24 0.97
N ASP A 148 2.61 17.84 1.06
CA ASP A 148 3.71 18.29 0.18
C ASP A 148 3.81 17.45 -1.10
N TYR A 149 2.66 17.10 -1.68
CA TYR A 149 2.56 16.21 -2.84
C TYR A 149 3.25 16.77 -4.10
N MET A 150 3.34 18.10 -4.19
CA MET A 150 4.01 18.83 -5.28
C MET A 150 5.53 18.61 -5.31
N LYS A 151 6.11 17.97 -4.29
CA LYS A 151 7.50 17.48 -4.31
C LYS A 151 7.69 16.29 -5.27
N TYR A 152 6.62 15.60 -5.65
CA TYR A 152 6.62 14.40 -6.49
C TYR A 152 5.87 14.61 -7.83
N PRO A 153 6.07 15.74 -8.55
CA PRO A 153 5.18 16.12 -9.62
C PRO A 153 5.20 15.13 -10.80
N LYS A 154 6.35 14.48 -11.05
CA LYS A 154 6.49 13.49 -12.12
C LYS A 154 5.84 12.17 -11.75
N GLU A 155 5.98 11.75 -10.50
CA GLU A 155 5.42 10.52 -9.97
C GLU A 155 3.89 10.59 -10.03
N TYR A 156 3.29 11.70 -9.58
CA TYR A 156 1.86 11.94 -9.71
C TYR A 156 1.39 12.05 -11.16
N GLU A 157 2.12 12.74 -12.04
CA GLU A 157 1.78 12.81 -13.48
C GLU A 157 1.78 11.42 -14.11
N GLU A 158 2.83 10.62 -13.87
CA GLU A 158 2.92 9.25 -14.36
C GLU A 158 1.83 8.35 -13.77
N TYR A 159 1.51 8.52 -12.49
CA TYR A 159 0.48 7.73 -11.82
C TYR A 159 -0.92 8.04 -12.39
N ILE A 160 -1.25 9.32 -12.59
CA ILE A 160 -2.50 9.75 -13.23
C ILE A 160 -2.58 9.23 -14.67
N ILE A 161 -1.52 9.34 -15.46
CA ILE A 161 -1.51 8.83 -16.85
C ILE A 161 -1.79 7.33 -16.87
N ARG A 162 -1.15 6.55 -15.99
CA ARG A 162 -1.32 5.10 -15.91
C ARG A 162 -2.75 4.72 -15.46
N SER A 163 -3.32 5.42 -14.49
CA SER A 163 -4.68 5.16 -14.01
C SER A 163 -5.75 5.57 -15.04
N MET A 164 -5.54 6.63 -15.82
CA MET A 164 -6.44 7.04 -16.90
C MET A 164 -6.45 6.10 -18.11
N ILE A 165 -5.32 5.45 -18.44
CA ILE A 165 -5.24 4.46 -19.52
C ILE A 165 -6.16 3.26 -19.24
N ILE A 166 -6.25 2.84 -17.97
CA ILE A 166 -7.11 1.73 -17.54
C ILE A 166 -8.59 2.07 -17.73
N ASN A 167 -9.00 3.33 -17.47
CA ASN A 167 -10.39 3.77 -17.59
C ASN A 167 -10.87 4.00 -19.05
N LYS A 168 -9.98 3.92 -20.05
CA LYS A 168 -10.33 4.09 -21.48
C LYS A 168 -10.45 2.78 -22.27
N ILE A 169 -10.20 1.62 -21.64
CA ILE A 169 -10.30 0.30 -22.29
C ILE A 169 -11.66 -0.39 -21.99
N ILE A 170 -12.66 0.35 -21.50
CA ILE A 170 -14.04 -0.13 -21.31
C ILE A 170 -14.95 0.41 -22.42
#